data_AF-M0HIM1-F1
#
_entry.id   AF-M0HIM1-F1
#
_cell.length_a   1.000
_cell.length_b   1.000
_cell.length_c   1.000
_cell.angle_alpha   90.00
_cell.angle_beta   90.00
_cell.angle_gamma   90.00
#
_symmetry.space_group_name_H-M   'P 1'
#
loop_
_entity.id
_entity.type
_entity.pdbx_description
1 polymer ?
#
loop_
_entity_poly.entity_id
_entity_poly.type
_entity_poly.pdbx_seq_one_letter_code
_entity_poly.pdbx_strand_id
1 'polypeptide(L)'
;MSLLTVSPSTLVHENATTTRYVRPTGTVHGYVDYRVDTSPVTTGNTTVTWRLQSHRVESVSLATKTDVVATDSNTQQPTFTYQQVPTGRTQFRLTATVTAAFERTVTVTANGTRETTSELITANVTVTDTRDVVVTRPAATTAALATHDGTRKVLLSNMTSWSRYTLSGTPDHAVQNVWRFYTAEEPAWQTLDKATATTTETVRPTVRPLVVHAVPTNPHPAPDRPWGPVQVADRTGTQHARPQLDDSNLTITPTAYQHVDSLRLHHPAASSVTLHGLVFGPPTTRSLPATPQRVRNVSLELTTVSHSTTDATLRVSLTDEATGAPLSTEIPGPNHSGGTVIVAGTPVSLNATGQATLVVSEPGVYRATYRPATWRPGQRAYRSADATTTWHPLTTFRGLTDAFWELSQLLLAAGGVLYAARQLGRLSSPNT
;
A
#
# COMPACT_ATOMS: atom_id res chain seq x y z
N MET A 1 -20.16 -12.96 -30.18
CA MET A 1 -18.73 -12.59 -30.13
C MET A 1 -18.27 -12.54 -28.69
N SER A 2 -17.04 -12.97 -28.40
CA SER A 2 -16.49 -12.98 -27.04
C SER A 2 -14.98 -12.74 -27.02
N LEU A 3 -14.54 -11.95 -26.05
CA LEU A 3 -13.16 -11.81 -25.64
C LEU A 3 -12.83 -12.97 -24.68
N LEU A 4 -12.05 -13.94 -25.20
CA LEU A 4 -11.75 -15.21 -24.56
C LEU A 4 -10.74 -15.02 -23.41
N THR A 5 -9.55 -14.51 -23.73
CA THR A 5 -8.50 -14.26 -22.74
C THR A 5 -7.72 -12.98 -23.01
N VAL A 6 -7.19 -12.41 -21.93
CA VAL A 6 -6.12 -11.39 -21.96
C VAL A 6 -4.93 -11.97 -21.20
N SER A 7 -3.77 -12.02 -21.83
CA SER A 7 -2.58 -12.68 -21.26
C SER A 7 -1.33 -11.81 -21.37
N PRO A 8 -0.44 -11.80 -20.35
CA PRO A 8 -0.69 -12.33 -19.02
C PRO A 8 -1.71 -11.46 -18.26
N SER A 9 -2.56 -12.09 -17.44
CA SER A 9 -3.49 -11.38 -16.55
C SER A 9 -3.61 -12.05 -15.19
N THR A 10 -4.11 -11.30 -14.22
CA THR A 10 -4.38 -11.78 -12.87
C THR A 10 -5.68 -11.17 -12.35
N LEU A 11 -6.61 -12.00 -11.89
CA LEU A 11 -7.81 -11.58 -11.16
C LEU A 11 -7.47 -11.43 -9.68
N VAL A 12 -7.51 -10.20 -9.18
CA VAL A 12 -7.13 -9.88 -7.81
C VAL A 12 -8.39 -9.64 -6.99
N HIS A 13 -8.53 -10.39 -5.91
CA HIS A 13 -9.64 -10.29 -4.96
C HIS A 13 -9.22 -9.38 -3.80
N GLU A 14 -9.57 -8.10 -3.85
CA GLU A 14 -9.12 -7.10 -2.87
C GLU A 14 -10.16 -6.87 -1.75
N ASN A 15 -11.44 -6.94 -2.07
CA ASN A 15 -12.52 -6.73 -1.11
C ASN A 15 -13.80 -7.41 -1.65
N ALA A 16 -14.95 -6.73 -1.65
CA ALA A 16 -16.14 -7.18 -2.36
C ALA A 16 -15.99 -7.17 -3.90
N THR A 17 -14.88 -6.66 -4.44
CA THR A 17 -14.63 -6.54 -5.87
C THR A 17 -13.44 -7.39 -6.31
N THR A 18 -13.58 -7.97 -7.50
CA THR A 18 -12.50 -8.67 -8.20
C THR A 18 -12.06 -7.83 -9.39
N THR A 19 -10.77 -7.50 -9.45
CA THR A 19 -10.22 -6.64 -10.51
C THR A 19 -9.27 -7.43 -11.41
N ARG A 20 -9.41 -7.31 -12.73
CA ARG A 20 -8.47 -7.91 -13.68
C ARG A 20 -7.29 -6.97 -13.93
N TYR A 21 -6.11 -7.39 -13.47
CA TYR A 21 -4.87 -6.72 -13.79
C TYR A 21 -4.21 -7.35 -15.02
N VAL A 22 -3.65 -6.50 -15.89
CA VAL A 22 -2.94 -6.90 -17.11
C VAL A 22 -1.63 -6.11 -17.21
N ARG A 23 -0.68 -6.58 -18.03
CA ARG A 23 0.53 -5.81 -18.31
C ARG A 23 0.28 -4.72 -19.37
N PRO A 24 1.19 -3.74 -19.54
CA PRO A 24 1.16 -2.81 -20.67
C PRO A 24 1.36 -3.46 -22.04
N THR A 25 1.91 -4.67 -22.05
CA THR A 25 2.20 -5.47 -23.24
C THR A 25 1.72 -6.89 -23.01
N GLY A 26 1.02 -7.47 -23.98
CA GLY A 26 0.46 -8.81 -23.89
C GLY A 26 -0.33 -9.19 -25.14
N THR A 27 -1.15 -10.23 -25.01
CA THR A 27 -2.01 -10.74 -26.07
C THR A 27 -3.47 -10.76 -25.65
N VAL A 28 -4.37 -10.58 -26.62
CA VAL A 28 -5.81 -10.79 -26.49
C VAL A 28 -6.22 -11.85 -27.49
N HIS A 29 -6.91 -12.88 -27.02
CA HIS A 29 -7.53 -13.89 -27.87
C HIS A 29 -9.04 -13.68 -27.87
N GLY A 30 -9.64 -13.69 -29.05
CA GLY A 30 -11.07 -13.51 -29.22
C GLY A 30 -11.70 -14.62 -30.06
N TYR A 31 -13.02 -14.71 -29.99
CA TYR A 31 -13.82 -15.54 -30.87
C TYR A 31 -15.04 -14.77 -31.38
N VAL A 32 -15.24 -14.76 -32.70
CA VAL A 32 -16.37 -14.12 -33.36
C VAL A 32 -17.44 -15.17 -33.62
N ASP A 33 -18.35 -15.31 -32.67
CA ASP A 33 -19.59 -16.07 -32.87
C ASP A 33 -20.74 -15.15 -33.26
N TYR A 34 -21.52 -15.56 -34.25
CA TYR A 34 -22.77 -14.91 -34.66
C TYR A 34 -23.76 -15.94 -35.21
N ARG A 35 -25.04 -15.58 -35.19
CA ARG A 35 -26.13 -16.33 -35.79
C ARG A 35 -26.83 -15.45 -36.81
N VAL A 36 -27.24 -16.06 -37.92
CA VAL A 36 -27.96 -15.40 -38.99
C VAL A 36 -29.39 -15.91 -38.96
N ASP A 37 -30.33 -15.02 -38.68
CA ASP A 37 -31.75 -15.36 -38.71
C ASP A 37 -32.28 -15.28 -40.14
N THR A 38 -32.84 -16.39 -40.62
CA THR A 38 -33.47 -16.50 -41.94
C THR A 38 -34.95 -16.85 -41.83
N SER A 39 -35.55 -16.64 -40.65
CA SER A 39 -36.96 -16.94 -40.41
C SER A 39 -37.86 -16.14 -41.36
N PRO A 40 -38.88 -16.76 -41.95
CA PRO A 40 -39.78 -16.05 -42.86
C PRO A 40 -40.63 -15.04 -42.08
N VAL A 41 -40.84 -13.87 -42.67
CA VAL A 41 -41.68 -12.82 -42.10
C VAL A 41 -42.91 -12.68 -42.98
N THR A 42 -44.10 -12.86 -42.41
CA THR A 42 -45.38 -12.67 -43.12
C THR A 42 -46.12 -11.48 -42.54
N THR A 43 -46.59 -10.59 -43.41
CA THR A 43 -47.38 -9.42 -43.03
C THR A 43 -48.50 -9.22 -44.04
N GLY A 44 -49.75 -9.36 -43.58
CA GLY A 44 -50.92 -9.34 -44.45
C GLY A 44 -50.84 -10.44 -45.51
N ASN A 45 -50.85 -10.04 -46.77
CA ASN A 45 -50.78 -10.93 -47.92
C ASN A 45 -49.36 -11.10 -48.51
N THR A 46 -48.35 -10.56 -47.84
CA THR A 46 -46.95 -10.59 -48.26
C THR A 46 -46.14 -11.50 -47.34
N THR A 47 -45.40 -12.44 -47.92
CA THR A 47 -44.43 -13.29 -47.21
C THR A 47 -43.04 -13.01 -47.76
N VAL A 48 -42.11 -12.66 -46.88
CA VAL A 48 -40.69 -12.49 -47.19
C VAL A 48 -39.94 -13.70 -46.64
N THR A 49 -39.25 -14.43 -47.51
CA THR A 49 -38.33 -15.50 -47.13
C THR A 49 -36.91 -15.10 -47.44
N TRP A 50 -35.97 -15.66 -46.67
CA TRP A 50 -34.56 -15.36 -46.76
C TRP A 50 -33.78 -16.65 -46.97
N ARG A 51 -32.84 -16.63 -47.91
CA ARG A 51 -31.86 -17.70 -48.07
C ARG A 51 -30.47 -17.10 -47.96
N LEU A 52 -29.72 -17.55 -46.95
CA LEU A 52 -28.32 -17.16 -46.79
C LEU A 52 -27.48 -17.72 -47.95
N GLN A 53 -26.82 -16.84 -48.70
CA GLN A 53 -25.97 -17.21 -49.83
C GLN A 53 -24.49 -17.27 -49.42
N SER A 54 -24.02 -16.29 -48.66
CA SER A 54 -22.67 -16.28 -48.11
C SER A 54 -22.58 -15.42 -46.86
N HIS A 55 -21.57 -15.66 -46.03
CA HIS A 55 -21.22 -14.81 -44.91
C HIS A 55 -19.71 -14.81 -44.69
N ARG A 56 -19.17 -13.70 -44.19
CA ARG A 56 -17.78 -13.62 -43.75
C ARG A 56 -17.59 -12.58 -42.66
N VAL A 57 -16.56 -12.79 -41.84
CA VAL A 57 -16.03 -11.73 -40.97
C VAL A 57 -15.13 -10.85 -41.82
N GLU A 58 -15.54 -9.60 -42.05
CA GLU A 58 -14.75 -8.66 -42.86
C GLU A 58 -13.55 -8.15 -42.08
N SER A 59 -13.77 -7.72 -40.85
CA SER A 59 -12.73 -7.16 -40.00
C SER A 59 -13.01 -7.43 -38.54
N VAL A 60 -11.95 -7.57 -37.76
CA VAL A 60 -11.99 -7.54 -36.30
C VAL A 60 -10.97 -6.51 -35.82
N SER A 61 -11.33 -5.71 -34.83
CA SER A 61 -10.44 -4.75 -34.20
C SER A 61 -10.40 -4.96 -32.69
N LEU A 62 -9.21 -4.78 -32.12
CA LEU A 62 -9.01 -4.58 -30.69
C LEU A 62 -8.76 -3.09 -30.47
N ALA A 63 -9.53 -2.49 -29.59
CA ALA A 63 -9.37 -1.10 -29.18
C ALA A 63 -9.28 -0.98 -27.65
N THR A 64 -8.62 0.07 -27.21
CA THR A 64 -8.78 0.63 -25.86
C THR A 64 -9.86 1.72 -25.89
N LYS A 65 -10.08 2.42 -24.77
CA LYS A 65 -10.98 3.58 -24.75
C LYS A 65 -10.55 4.71 -25.67
N THR A 66 -9.25 4.85 -25.94
CA THR A 66 -8.69 5.98 -26.69
C THR A 66 -8.32 5.59 -28.12
N ASP A 67 -7.78 4.39 -28.31
CA ASP A 67 -7.11 4.03 -29.56
C ASP A 67 -7.46 2.62 -30.03
N VAL A 68 -7.54 2.43 -31.35
CA VAL A 68 -7.49 1.11 -31.97
C VAL A 68 -6.06 0.59 -31.85
N VAL A 69 -5.91 -0.56 -31.21
CA VAL A 69 -4.63 -1.18 -30.90
C VAL A 69 -4.17 -2.05 -32.06
N ALA A 70 -5.08 -2.83 -32.64
CA ALA A 70 -4.79 -3.76 -33.71
C ALA A 70 -6.05 -4.11 -34.50
N THR A 71 -5.87 -4.52 -35.74
CA THR A 71 -6.92 -4.99 -36.64
C THR A 71 -6.50 -6.30 -37.32
N ASP A 72 -7.48 -7.14 -37.61
CA ASP A 72 -7.35 -8.39 -38.34
C ASP A 72 -8.57 -8.54 -39.28
N SER A 73 -8.54 -9.47 -40.22
CA SER A 73 -9.62 -9.66 -41.20
C SER A 73 -9.79 -11.13 -41.53
N ASN A 74 -10.96 -11.50 -42.05
CA ASN A 74 -11.22 -12.86 -42.56
C ASN A 74 -10.96 -13.99 -41.53
N THR A 75 -11.12 -13.71 -40.24
CA THR A 75 -10.93 -14.69 -39.17
C THR A 75 -12.03 -14.60 -38.11
N GLN A 76 -12.44 -15.77 -37.61
CA GLN A 76 -13.31 -15.89 -36.44
C GLN A 76 -12.52 -16.08 -35.14
N GLN A 77 -11.20 -16.30 -35.21
CA GLN A 77 -10.31 -16.54 -34.07
C GLN A 77 -9.16 -15.53 -34.04
N PRO A 78 -9.45 -14.23 -33.91
CA PRO A 78 -8.43 -13.20 -33.90
C PRO A 78 -7.50 -13.35 -32.68
N THR A 79 -6.21 -13.13 -32.90
CA THR A 79 -5.20 -13.01 -31.85
C THR A 79 -4.46 -11.70 -32.02
N PHE A 80 -4.56 -10.82 -31.04
CA PHE A 80 -3.96 -9.48 -31.07
C PHE A 80 -2.83 -9.37 -30.07
N THR A 81 -1.69 -8.83 -30.50
CA THR A 81 -0.65 -8.36 -29.56
C THR A 81 -0.84 -6.88 -29.32
N TYR A 82 -0.86 -6.46 -28.06
CA TYR A 82 -0.89 -5.05 -27.66
C TYR A 82 0.41 -4.68 -26.96
N GLN A 83 0.85 -3.43 -27.11
CA GLN A 83 2.10 -2.95 -26.51
C GLN A 83 1.95 -1.51 -26.00
N GLN A 84 2.72 -1.18 -24.97
CA GLN A 84 2.80 0.17 -24.40
C GLN A 84 1.44 0.79 -24.04
N VAL A 85 0.45 -0.02 -23.66
CA VAL A 85 -0.82 0.50 -23.17
C VAL A 85 -0.56 1.26 -21.86
N PRO A 86 -1.05 2.51 -21.70
CA PRO A 86 -0.83 3.29 -20.49
C PRO A 86 -1.30 2.57 -19.23
N THR A 87 -0.55 2.72 -18.13
CA THR A 87 -0.95 2.17 -16.83
C THR A 87 -2.18 2.87 -16.29
N GLY A 88 -3.08 2.12 -15.65
CA GLY A 88 -4.33 2.63 -15.09
C GLY A 88 -5.55 1.80 -15.54
N ARG A 89 -6.74 2.30 -15.20
CA ARG A 89 -8.01 1.68 -15.60
C ARG A 89 -8.28 1.94 -17.08
N THR A 90 -8.57 0.90 -17.83
CA THR A 90 -9.00 0.99 -19.24
C THR A 90 -10.00 -0.13 -19.55
N GLN A 91 -10.50 -0.14 -20.78
CA GLN A 91 -11.38 -1.18 -21.30
C GLN A 91 -10.78 -1.70 -22.61
N PHE A 92 -10.62 -3.01 -22.72
CA PHE A 92 -10.37 -3.64 -24.01
C PHE A 92 -11.69 -3.93 -24.69
N ARG A 93 -11.83 -3.48 -25.93
CA ARG A 93 -13.00 -3.63 -26.76
C ARG A 93 -12.63 -4.41 -28.00
N LEU A 94 -13.30 -5.54 -28.20
CA LEU A 94 -13.16 -6.36 -29.40
C LEU A 94 -14.39 -6.12 -30.26
N THR A 95 -14.20 -5.65 -31.49
CA THR A 95 -15.30 -5.33 -32.40
C THR A 95 -15.11 -6.06 -33.72
N ALA A 96 -16.10 -6.83 -34.17
CA ALA A 96 -16.08 -7.51 -35.46
C ALA A 96 -17.21 -7.04 -36.36
N THR A 97 -16.89 -6.84 -37.63
CA THR A 97 -17.85 -6.54 -38.69
C THR A 97 -18.06 -7.80 -39.51
N VAL A 98 -19.30 -8.24 -39.58
CA VAL A 98 -19.75 -9.42 -40.31
C VAL A 98 -20.61 -8.96 -41.46
N THR A 99 -20.34 -9.49 -42.65
CA THR A 99 -21.15 -9.27 -43.83
C THR A 99 -21.80 -10.57 -44.25
N ALA A 100 -23.10 -10.51 -44.55
CA ALA A 100 -23.87 -11.64 -45.06
C ALA A 100 -24.66 -11.22 -46.29
N ALA A 101 -24.65 -12.07 -47.32
CA ALA A 101 -25.43 -11.91 -48.53
C ALA A 101 -26.61 -12.88 -48.51
N PHE A 102 -27.79 -12.35 -48.79
CA PHE A 102 -29.06 -13.07 -48.75
C PHE A 102 -29.74 -12.96 -50.09
N GLU A 103 -30.33 -14.05 -50.53
CA GLU A 103 -31.41 -14.00 -51.50
C GLU A 103 -32.71 -13.74 -50.74
N ARG A 104 -33.33 -12.58 -51.00
CA ARG A 104 -34.63 -12.21 -50.46
C ARG A 104 -35.68 -12.56 -51.49
N THR A 105 -36.65 -13.38 -51.11
CA THR A 105 -37.80 -13.70 -51.96
C THR A 105 -39.06 -13.12 -51.35
N VAL A 106 -39.73 -12.24 -52.08
CA VAL A 106 -41.00 -11.64 -51.69
C VAL A 106 -42.11 -12.33 -52.48
N THR A 107 -43.01 -12.99 -51.75
CA THR A 107 -44.25 -13.55 -52.28
C THR A 107 -45.40 -12.62 -51.92
N VAL A 108 -46.18 -12.15 -52.89
CA VAL A 108 -47.46 -11.45 -52.67
C VAL A 108 -48.60 -12.33 -53.16
N THR A 109 -49.59 -12.57 -52.31
CA THR A 109 -50.80 -13.32 -52.69
C THR A 109 -51.98 -12.37 -52.76
N ALA A 110 -52.51 -12.08 -53.95
CA ALA A 110 -53.66 -11.19 -54.13
C ALA A 110 -54.66 -11.84 -55.10
N ASN A 111 -55.95 -11.86 -54.72
CA ASN A 111 -57.04 -12.39 -55.55
C ASN A 111 -56.78 -13.81 -56.11
N GLY A 112 -56.11 -14.68 -55.34
CA GLY A 112 -55.77 -16.05 -55.76
C GLY A 112 -54.51 -16.17 -56.64
N THR A 113 -53.90 -15.06 -57.05
CA THR A 113 -52.65 -15.02 -57.80
C THR A 113 -51.47 -14.85 -56.85
N ARG A 114 -50.40 -15.61 -57.09
CA ARG A 114 -49.14 -15.54 -56.34
C ARG A 114 -48.04 -14.96 -57.21
N GLU A 115 -47.58 -13.78 -56.89
CA GLU A 115 -46.43 -13.15 -57.53
C GLU A 115 -45.19 -13.31 -56.65
N THR A 116 -44.04 -13.60 -57.27
CA THR A 116 -42.78 -13.84 -56.54
C THR A 116 -41.63 -13.09 -57.20
N THR A 117 -40.91 -12.30 -56.40
CA THR A 117 -39.72 -11.57 -56.83
C THR A 117 -38.55 -11.94 -55.94
N SER A 118 -37.38 -12.18 -56.53
CA SER A 118 -36.13 -12.45 -55.80
C SER A 118 -35.08 -11.40 -56.10
N GLU A 119 -34.35 -10.98 -55.08
CA GLU A 119 -33.22 -10.05 -55.19
C GLU A 119 -32.09 -10.43 -54.22
N LEU A 120 -30.86 -10.02 -54.53
CA LEU A 120 -29.71 -10.20 -53.65
C LEU A 120 -29.54 -8.98 -52.74
N ILE A 121 -29.55 -9.20 -51.43
CA ILE A 121 -29.35 -8.16 -50.41
C ILE A 121 -28.08 -8.46 -49.62
N THR A 122 -27.28 -7.43 -49.36
CA THR A 122 -26.14 -7.53 -48.45
C THR A 122 -26.46 -6.81 -47.16
N ALA A 123 -26.21 -7.46 -46.03
CA ALA A 123 -26.33 -6.88 -44.70
C ALA A 123 -24.99 -6.90 -43.97
N ASN A 124 -24.70 -5.82 -43.24
CA ASN A 124 -23.52 -5.68 -42.40
C ASN A 124 -23.95 -5.55 -40.93
N VAL A 125 -23.36 -6.36 -40.06
CA VAL A 125 -23.60 -6.34 -38.63
C VAL A 125 -22.28 -6.13 -37.90
N THR A 126 -22.29 -5.26 -36.91
CA THR A 126 -21.16 -5.09 -36.00
C THR A 126 -21.50 -5.72 -34.65
N VAL A 127 -20.67 -6.63 -34.19
CA VAL A 127 -20.74 -7.24 -32.86
C VAL A 127 -19.56 -6.76 -32.03
N THR A 128 -19.77 -6.53 -30.74
CA THR A 128 -18.75 -6.00 -29.83
C THR A 128 -18.80 -6.73 -28.50
N ASP A 129 -17.63 -6.98 -27.93
CA ASP A 129 -17.46 -7.40 -26.54
C ASP A 129 -16.43 -6.51 -25.84
N THR A 130 -16.59 -6.29 -24.54
CA THR A 130 -15.75 -5.39 -23.76
C THR A 130 -15.32 -6.03 -22.45
N ARG A 131 -14.08 -5.77 -22.05
CA ARG A 131 -13.55 -6.19 -20.75
C ARG A 131 -12.82 -5.05 -20.06
N ASP A 132 -13.25 -4.73 -18.85
CA ASP A 132 -12.58 -3.74 -18.01
C ASP A 132 -11.33 -4.36 -17.37
N VAL A 133 -10.22 -3.61 -17.41
CA VAL A 133 -8.91 -4.05 -16.91
C VAL A 133 -8.15 -2.91 -16.24
N VAL A 134 -7.22 -3.26 -15.36
CA VAL A 134 -6.22 -2.35 -14.81
C VAL A 134 -4.85 -2.73 -15.37
N VAL A 135 -4.32 -1.87 -16.22
CA VAL A 135 -2.98 -2.03 -16.78
C VAL A 135 -1.98 -1.62 -15.70
N THR A 136 -1.08 -2.52 -15.31
CA THR A 136 -0.12 -2.29 -14.24
C THR A 136 1.30 -2.70 -14.61
N ARG A 137 2.27 -1.90 -14.16
CA ARG A 137 3.70 -2.21 -14.21
C ARG A 137 4.27 -1.96 -12.82
N PRO A 138 5.10 -2.85 -12.26
CA PRO A 138 5.71 -2.64 -10.95
C PRO A 138 6.52 -1.35 -10.94
N ALA A 139 6.22 -0.46 -10.01
CA ALA A 139 6.93 0.78 -9.79
C ALA A 139 6.81 1.21 -8.33
N ALA A 140 7.84 1.91 -7.87
CA ALA A 140 7.88 2.60 -6.59
C ALA A 140 8.86 3.77 -6.69
N THR A 141 8.62 4.79 -5.89
CA THR A 141 9.61 5.82 -5.56
C THR A 141 10.55 5.27 -4.50
N THR A 142 11.84 5.49 -4.67
CA THR A 142 12.88 5.02 -3.74
C THR A 142 13.54 6.19 -3.02
N ALA A 143 13.84 5.99 -1.75
CA ALA A 143 14.73 6.87 -0.99
C ALA A 143 15.60 6.06 -0.04
N ALA A 144 16.75 6.61 0.33
CA ALA A 144 17.69 5.95 1.23
C ALA A 144 18.22 6.92 2.28
N LEU A 145 18.33 6.41 3.51
CA LEU A 145 18.89 7.10 4.66
C LEU A 145 20.08 6.28 5.20
N ALA A 146 21.27 6.86 5.19
CA ALA A 146 22.46 6.31 5.82
C ALA A 146 22.50 6.67 7.30
N THR A 147 22.75 5.67 8.13
CA THR A 147 22.95 5.79 9.58
C THR A 147 24.44 5.78 9.90
N HIS A 148 24.80 6.23 11.10
CA HIS A 148 26.20 6.32 11.54
C HIS A 148 26.89 4.96 11.72
N ASP A 149 26.14 3.90 11.97
CA ASP A 149 26.62 2.51 12.05
C ASP A 149 26.97 1.90 10.69
N GLY A 150 26.90 2.69 9.61
CA GLY A 150 27.17 2.24 8.25
C GLY A 150 26.00 1.49 7.61
N THR A 151 24.86 1.34 8.31
CA THR A 151 23.67 0.73 7.72
C THR A 151 22.87 1.73 6.88
N ARG A 152 21.92 1.21 6.09
CA ARG A 152 20.99 2.03 5.30
C ARG A 152 19.56 1.63 5.60
N LYS A 153 18.69 2.62 5.73
CA LYS A 153 17.25 2.47 5.69
C LYS A 153 16.77 2.81 4.28
N VAL A 154 15.92 1.97 3.72
CA VAL A 154 15.31 2.17 2.40
C VAL A 154 13.84 2.48 2.60
N LEU A 155 13.34 3.49 1.90
CA LEU A 155 11.92 3.77 1.78
C LEU A 155 11.47 3.45 0.36
N LEU A 156 10.45 2.61 0.25
CA LEU A 156 9.65 2.43 -0.96
C LEU A 156 8.32 3.13 -0.73
N SER A 157 7.92 4.03 -1.62
CA SER A 157 6.64 4.76 -1.54
C SER A 157 5.99 4.87 -2.92
N ASN A 158 4.72 5.31 -2.96
CA ASN A 158 3.92 5.41 -4.19
C ASN A 158 4.00 4.10 -5.00
N MET A 159 3.85 2.98 -4.29
CA MET A 159 4.03 1.66 -4.87
C MET A 159 2.80 1.27 -5.69
N THR A 160 3.00 0.80 -6.91
CA THR A 160 1.95 0.12 -7.68
C THR A 160 1.68 -1.28 -7.09
N SER A 161 0.56 -1.91 -7.41
CA SER A 161 0.25 -3.29 -7.00
C SER A 161 1.41 -4.26 -7.32
N TRP A 162 1.92 -4.92 -6.28
CA TRP A 162 3.16 -5.69 -6.30
C TRP A 162 3.02 -7.02 -5.54
N SER A 163 3.82 -8.02 -5.88
CA SER A 163 3.84 -9.33 -5.22
C SER A 163 5.03 -9.52 -4.30
N ARG A 164 6.23 -9.11 -4.74
CA ARG A 164 7.49 -9.33 -4.02
C ARG A 164 8.50 -8.23 -4.29
N TYR A 165 9.34 -7.93 -3.29
CA TYR A 165 10.54 -7.11 -3.42
C TYR A 165 11.81 -7.88 -3.05
N THR A 166 12.88 -7.66 -3.80
CA THR A 166 14.24 -8.09 -3.43
C THR A 166 15.18 -6.89 -3.44
N LEU A 167 16.16 -6.90 -2.54
CA LEU A 167 17.22 -5.90 -2.49
C LEU A 167 18.49 -6.47 -3.12
N SER A 168 19.24 -5.63 -3.83
CA SER A 168 20.55 -6.00 -4.37
C SER A 168 21.49 -6.46 -3.26
N GLY A 169 22.26 -7.52 -3.51
CA GLY A 169 23.15 -8.12 -2.53
C GLY A 169 22.47 -9.19 -1.65
N THR A 170 21.15 -9.28 -1.67
CA THR A 170 20.38 -10.33 -0.98
C THR A 170 19.25 -10.88 -1.87
N PRO A 171 19.56 -11.44 -3.05
CA PRO A 171 18.54 -11.89 -4.00
C PRO A 171 17.65 -13.01 -3.44
N ASP A 172 18.17 -13.82 -2.51
CA ASP A 172 17.46 -14.92 -1.87
C ASP A 172 16.58 -14.49 -0.69
N HIS A 173 16.60 -13.21 -0.34
CA HIS A 173 15.79 -12.63 0.72
C HIS A 173 14.85 -11.59 0.14
N ALA A 174 13.58 -11.75 0.45
CA ALA A 174 12.56 -10.88 -0.10
C ALA A 174 11.51 -10.51 0.91
N VAL A 175 10.88 -9.37 0.65
CA VAL A 175 9.61 -9.05 1.29
C VAL A 175 8.50 -9.53 0.36
N GLN A 176 7.70 -10.46 0.86
CA GLN A 176 6.49 -10.92 0.18
C GLN A 176 5.34 -10.00 0.58
N ASN A 177 4.50 -9.66 -0.39
CA ASN A 177 3.23 -9.02 -0.12
C ASN A 177 2.22 -10.07 0.42
N VAL A 178 0.98 -9.64 0.64
CA VAL A 178 -0.09 -10.47 1.18
C VAL A 178 -0.62 -11.52 0.20
N TRP A 179 -0.31 -11.39 -1.09
CA TRP A 179 -0.94 -12.15 -2.16
C TRP A 179 -0.43 -13.58 -2.27
N ARG A 180 -1.36 -14.53 -2.31
CA ARG A 180 -1.15 -15.89 -2.77
C ARG A 180 -1.82 -16.08 -4.13
N PHE A 181 -1.11 -16.72 -5.04
CA PHE A 181 -1.58 -16.96 -6.40
C PHE A 181 -2.09 -18.39 -6.56
N TYR A 182 -3.17 -18.55 -7.32
CA TYR A 182 -3.71 -19.84 -7.72
C TYR A 182 -4.31 -19.74 -9.13
N THR A 183 -4.51 -20.87 -9.80
CA THR A 183 -5.17 -20.91 -11.12
C THR A 183 -6.55 -21.50 -10.97
N ALA A 184 -7.55 -20.86 -11.56
CA ALA A 184 -8.91 -21.38 -11.63
C ALA A 184 -9.53 -21.06 -13.00
N GLU A 185 -10.73 -21.56 -13.23
CA GLU A 185 -11.46 -21.38 -14.47
C GLU A 185 -11.87 -19.91 -14.65
N GLU A 186 -11.77 -19.41 -15.88
CA GLU A 186 -12.27 -18.07 -16.21
C GLU A 186 -13.79 -18.00 -15.96
N PRO A 187 -14.28 -17.12 -15.06
CA PRO A 187 -15.69 -17.07 -14.68
C PRO A 187 -16.65 -16.91 -15.87
N ALA A 188 -16.23 -16.17 -16.90
CA ALA A 188 -17.02 -15.97 -18.11
C ALA A 188 -17.20 -17.23 -18.99
N TRP A 189 -16.48 -18.32 -18.69
CA TRP A 189 -16.48 -19.56 -19.48
C TRP A 189 -16.94 -20.79 -18.68
N GLN A 190 -17.58 -20.59 -17.53
CA GLN A 190 -18.15 -21.70 -16.75
C GLN A 190 -19.31 -22.39 -17.48
N THR A 191 -20.09 -21.62 -18.25
CA THR A 191 -21.22 -22.10 -19.04
C THR A 191 -21.24 -21.43 -20.41
N LEU A 192 -21.77 -22.12 -21.41
CA LEU A 192 -22.02 -21.61 -22.74
C LEU A 192 -23.48 -21.86 -23.12
N ASP A 193 -24.08 -20.91 -23.83
CA ASP A 193 -25.38 -21.13 -24.46
C ASP A 193 -25.16 -21.73 -25.85
N LYS A 194 -25.68 -22.93 -26.04
CA LYS A 194 -25.69 -23.64 -27.31
C LYS A 194 -27.08 -23.49 -27.92
N ALA A 195 -27.16 -22.72 -28.99
CA ALA A 195 -28.38 -22.46 -29.73
C ALA A 195 -28.39 -23.16 -31.10
N THR A 196 -29.51 -23.80 -31.41
CA THR A 196 -29.91 -24.26 -32.75
C THR A 196 -31.05 -23.37 -33.27
N ALA A 197 -31.61 -23.68 -34.45
CA ALA A 197 -32.74 -22.93 -35.00
C ALA A 197 -34.00 -22.98 -34.11
N THR A 198 -34.14 -23.99 -33.26
CA THR A 198 -35.37 -24.23 -32.49
C THR A 198 -35.15 -24.38 -30.99
N THR A 199 -33.90 -24.58 -30.54
CA THR A 199 -33.58 -24.83 -29.14
C THR A 199 -32.38 -24.02 -28.68
N THR A 200 -32.42 -23.57 -27.44
CA THR A 200 -31.25 -23.02 -26.74
C THR A 200 -31.07 -23.81 -25.45
N GLU A 201 -29.88 -24.37 -25.25
CA GLU A 201 -29.52 -25.10 -24.03
C GLU A 201 -28.24 -24.50 -23.43
N THR A 202 -28.20 -24.37 -22.11
CA THR A 202 -26.97 -23.98 -21.40
C THR A 202 -26.15 -25.23 -21.09
N VAL A 203 -24.92 -25.28 -21.59
CA VAL A 203 -24.00 -26.40 -21.44
C VAL A 203 -22.74 -25.99 -20.68
N ARG A 204 -22.09 -26.95 -20.03
CA ARG A 204 -20.75 -26.75 -19.48
C ARG A 204 -19.71 -27.16 -20.54
N PRO A 205 -18.83 -26.25 -20.99
CA PRO A 205 -17.83 -26.59 -22.01
C PRO A 205 -16.78 -27.58 -21.47
N THR A 206 -16.34 -28.52 -22.30
CA THR A 206 -15.34 -29.54 -21.93
C THR A 206 -13.96 -28.93 -21.64
N VAL A 207 -13.62 -27.84 -22.32
CA VAL A 207 -12.37 -27.11 -22.14
C VAL A 207 -12.68 -25.70 -21.67
N ARG A 208 -12.06 -25.27 -20.57
CA ARG A 208 -12.24 -23.95 -19.96
C ARG A 208 -10.90 -23.24 -19.84
N PRO A 209 -10.77 -21.99 -20.31
CA PRO A 209 -9.56 -21.21 -20.09
C PRO A 209 -9.27 -21.08 -18.60
N LEU A 210 -7.99 -21.23 -18.23
CA LEU A 210 -7.53 -20.94 -16.88
C LEU A 210 -7.05 -19.49 -16.80
N VAL A 211 -7.31 -18.87 -15.66
CA VAL A 211 -6.81 -17.54 -15.31
C VAL A 211 -6.14 -17.61 -13.94
N VAL A 212 -5.10 -16.78 -13.76
CA VAL A 212 -4.43 -16.64 -12.47
C VAL A 212 -5.27 -15.74 -11.58
N HIS A 213 -5.50 -16.17 -10.36
CA HIS A 213 -6.14 -15.41 -9.29
C HIS A 213 -5.12 -15.05 -8.22
N ALA A 214 -5.37 -13.96 -7.50
CA ALA A 214 -4.61 -13.54 -6.34
C ALA A 214 -5.54 -13.19 -5.18
N VAL A 215 -5.25 -13.76 -4.01
CA VAL A 215 -6.05 -13.58 -2.78
C VAL A 215 -5.11 -13.25 -1.61
N PRO A 216 -5.48 -12.33 -0.70
CA PRO A 216 -4.65 -12.01 0.45
C PRO A 216 -4.67 -13.14 1.48
N THR A 217 -3.51 -13.70 1.84
CA THR A 217 -3.39 -14.77 2.84
C THR A 217 -2.60 -14.37 4.08
N ASN A 218 -2.00 -13.18 4.08
CA ASN A 218 -1.28 -12.62 5.23
C ASN A 218 -1.89 -11.28 5.62
N PRO A 219 -1.88 -10.91 6.91
CA PRO A 219 -2.43 -9.62 7.36
C PRO A 219 -1.59 -8.43 6.90
N HIS A 220 -0.30 -8.62 6.57
CA HIS A 220 0.58 -7.57 6.09
C HIS A 220 1.80 -8.17 5.37
N PRO A 221 2.52 -7.39 4.56
CA PRO A 221 3.80 -7.80 3.97
C PRO A 221 4.84 -8.18 5.02
N ALA A 222 5.63 -9.20 4.74
CA ALA A 222 6.67 -9.69 5.64
C ALA A 222 7.89 -10.22 4.86
N PRO A 223 9.10 -10.18 5.46
CA PRO A 223 10.22 -10.93 4.94
C PRO A 223 9.89 -12.41 4.82
N ASP A 224 10.32 -13.06 3.74
CA ASP A 224 10.24 -14.50 3.56
C ASP A 224 11.01 -15.28 4.64
N ARG A 225 12.05 -14.66 5.20
CA ARG A 225 12.83 -15.17 6.34
C ARG A 225 12.88 -14.11 7.45
N PRO A 226 12.25 -14.35 8.61
CA PRO A 226 12.24 -13.38 9.72
C PRO A 226 13.63 -13.02 10.24
N TRP A 227 14.58 -13.95 10.20
CA TRP A 227 15.97 -13.74 10.66
C TRP A 227 16.92 -13.35 9.53
N GLY A 228 16.38 -12.95 8.37
CA GLY A 228 17.18 -12.54 7.22
C GLY A 228 17.80 -11.15 7.37
N PRO A 229 18.72 -10.79 6.46
CA PRO A 229 19.34 -9.46 6.41
C PRO A 229 18.36 -8.34 6.03
N VAL A 230 17.20 -8.69 5.46
CA VAL A 230 16.14 -7.74 5.11
C VAL A 230 15.11 -7.71 6.23
N GLN A 231 14.98 -6.56 6.88
CA GLN A 231 14.01 -6.35 7.95
C GLN A 231 13.02 -5.25 7.57
N VAL A 232 11.74 -5.44 7.87
CA VAL A 232 10.72 -4.41 7.70
C VAL A 232 10.63 -3.59 8.98
N ALA A 233 11.07 -2.33 8.90
CA ALA A 233 11.06 -1.42 10.03
C ALA A 233 9.68 -0.78 10.26
N ASP A 234 8.96 -0.45 9.19
CA ASP A 234 7.67 0.24 9.26
C ASP A 234 6.87 0.04 7.97
N ARG A 235 5.55 0.16 8.08
CA ARG A 235 4.57 -0.02 7.00
C ARG A 235 3.48 1.03 7.15
N THR A 236 3.18 1.75 6.07
CA THR A 236 2.01 2.62 6.03
C THR A 236 1.07 2.19 4.92
N GLY A 237 -0.23 2.34 5.16
CA GLY A 237 -1.24 2.15 4.15
C GLY A 237 -2.62 1.89 4.76
N THR A 238 -3.55 1.43 3.95
CA THR A 238 -4.96 1.27 4.31
C THR A 238 -5.26 -0.14 4.79
N GLN A 239 -6.19 -0.27 5.74
CA GLN A 239 -6.74 -1.56 6.12
C GLN A 239 -7.89 -1.92 5.19
N HIS A 240 -7.90 -3.17 4.73
CA HIS A 240 -8.94 -3.76 3.90
C HIS A 240 -9.58 -4.93 4.63
N ALA A 241 -10.90 -5.04 4.56
CA ALA A 241 -11.61 -6.21 5.03
C ALA A 241 -11.30 -7.42 4.13
N ARG A 242 -11.50 -8.63 4.66
CA ARG A 242 -11.42 -9.87 3.88
C ARG A 242 -12.26 -9.79 2.59
N PRO A 243 -11.73 -10.24 1.44
CA PRO A 243 -12.53 -10.39 0.23
C PRO A 243 -13.70 -11.36 0.42
N GLN A 244 -14.83 -11.07 -0.21
CA GLN A 244 -15.92 -12.03 -0.32
C GLN A 244 -15.55 -13.01 -1.46
N LEU A 245 -15.38 -14.28 -1.12
CA LEU A 245 -15.02 -15.33 -2.07
C LEU A 245 -16.15 -16.34 -2.10
N ASP A 246 -16.58 -16.72 -3.30
CA ASP A 246 -17.61 -17.75 -3.49
C ASP A 246 -17.07 -19.17 -3.21
N ASP A 247 -15.74 -19.32 -3.17
CA ASP A 247 -15.06 -20.59 -2.91
C ASP A 247 -14.77 -20.76 -1.41
N SER A 248 -15.53 -21.67 -0.78
CA SER A 248 -15.39 -22.04 0.63
C SER A 248 -14.04 -22.68 0.98
N ASN A 249 -13.27 -23.16 -0.01
CA ASN A 249 -11.94 -23.74 0.19
C ASN A 249 -10.83 -22.69 0.37
N LEU A 250 -11.09 -21.41 0.10
CA LEU A 250 -10.15 -20.31 0.29
C LEU A 250 -10.22 -19.73 1.73
N THR A 251 -10.26 -20.63 2.72
CA THR A 251 -10.49 -20.31 4.14
C THR A 251 -9.29 -19.68 4.86
N ILE A 252 -8.13 -19.58 4.20
CA ILE A 252 -6.84 -19.12 4.78
C ILE A 252 -6.68 -17.58 4.71
N THR A 253 -7.73 -16.85 4.32
CA THR A 253 -7.67 -15.39 4.25
C THR A 253 -7.73 -14.77 5.66
N PRO A 254 -6.98 -13.72 5.98
CA PRO A 254 -7.13 -13.03 7.26
C PRO A 254 -8.48 -12.29 7.31
N THR A 255 -8.97 -11.92 8.50
CA THR A 255 -10.22 -11.13 8.64
C THR A 255 -10.08 -9.71 8.09
N ALA A 256 -8.87 -9.14 8.19
CA ALA A 256 -8.46 -7.91 7.56
C ALA A 256 -6.99 -8.00 7.14
N TYR A 257 -6.59 -7.21 6.16
CA TYR A 257 -5.21 -7.12 5.72
C TYR A 257 -4.84 -5.68 5.37
N GLN A 258 -3.55 -5.36 5.46
CA GLN A 258 -3.02 -4.05 5.13
C GLN A 258 -2.60 -4.00 3.65
N HIS A 259 -3.25 -3.12 2.88
CA HIS A 259 -2.69 -2.65 1.62
C HIS A 259 -1.60 -1.63 1.95
N VAL A 260 -0.37 -1.86 1.48
CA VAL A 260 0.80 -1.06 1.87
C VAL A 260 1.15 -0.07 0.76
N ASP A 261 1.09 1.22 1.10
CA ASP A 261 1.45 2.35 0.24
C ASP A 261 2.93 2.74 0.38
N SER A 262 3.50 2.52 1.56
CA SER A 262 4.93 2.70 1.80
C SER A 262 5.53 1.67 2.75
N LEU A 263 6.78 1.31 2.48
CA LEU A 263 7.53 0.29 3.21
C LEU A 263 8.90 0.85 3.59
N ARG A 264 9.24 0.79 4.87
CA ARG A 264 10.59 1.09 5.36
C ARG A 264 11.33 -0.21 5.63
N LEU A 265 12.46 -0.37 4.98
CA LEU A 265 13.32 -1.54 5.09
C LEU A 265 14.65 -1.14 5.74
N HIS A 266 15.24 -2.05 6.50
CA HIS A 266 16.63 -1.96 6.92
C HIS A 266 17.47 -2.91 6.08
N HIS A 267 18.51 -2.38 5.43
CA HIS A 267 19.49 -3.18 4.70
C HIS A 267 20.80 -2.40 4.49
N PRO A 268 21.95 -2.88 4.99
CA PRO A 268 23.18 -2.08 5.07
C PRO A 268 23.79 -1.69 3.71
N ALA A 269 23.70 -2.55 2.69
CA ALA A 269 24.50 -2.40 1.47
C ALA A 269 23.71 -2.36 0.16
N ALA A 270 22.39 -2.12 0.20
CA ALA A 270 21.60 -2.14 -1.03
C ALA A 270 21.93 -0.92 -1.91
N SER A 271 22.08 -1.17 -3.22
CA SER A 271 22.22 -0.16 -4.28
C SER A 271 21.00 -0.13 -5.20
N SER A 272 20.18 -1.18 -5.22
CA SER A 272 18.92 -1.21 -5.97
C SER A 272 17.87 -2.10 -5.30
N VAL A 273 16.63 -1.92 -5.73
CA VAL A 273 15.47 -2.75 -5.39
C VAL A 273 14.84 -3.29 -6.67
N THR A 274 14.49 -4.57 -6.65
CA THR A 274 13.80 -5.24 -7.76
C THR A 274 12.36 -5.54 -7.35
N LEU A 275 11.41 -5.09 -8.17
CA LEU A 275 9.97 -5.13 -7.92
C LEU A 275 9.29 -6.14 -8.84
N HIS A 276 8.56 -7.08 -8.25
CA HIS A 276 7.70 -8.02 -8.96
C HIS A 276 6.22 -7.59 -8.84
N GLY A 277 5.50 -7.66 -9.96
CA GLY A 277 4.08 -7.29 -10.04
C GLY A 277 3.15 -8.42 -9.65
N LEU A 278 1.85 -8.09 -9.60
CA LEU A 278 0.79 -9.11 -9.50
C LEU A 278 0.68 -9.94 -10.78
N VAL A 279 0.94 -9.32 -11.93
CA VAL A 279 0.87 -9.99 -13.24
C VAL A 279 2.25 -10.51 -13.64
N PHE A 280 2.31 -11.80 -14.00
CA PHE A 280 3.55 -12.46 -14.43
C PHE A 280 4.24 -11.71 -15.58
N GLY A 281 5.58 -11.67 -15.54
CA GLY A 281 6.46 -11.08 -16.55
C GLY A 281 7.68 -10.41 -15.91
N PRO A 282 8.46 -9.62 -16.67
CA PRO A 282 9.72 -9.06 -16.19
C PRO A 282 9.51 -8.16 -14.96
N PRO A 283 10.42 -8.21 -13.97
CA PRO A 283 10.41 -7.28 -12.85
C PRO A 283 10.88 -5.88 -13.27
N THR A 284 10.68 -4.90 -12.39
CA THR A 284 11.23 -3.55 -12.55
C THR A 284 12.32 -3.34 -11.52
N THR A 285 13.52 -2.97 -11.95
CA THR A 285 14.62 -2.60 -11.03
C THR A 285 14.71 -1.08 -10.88
N ARG A 286 14.84 -0.61 -9.65
CA ARG A 286 15.04 0.81 -9.32
C ARG A 286 16.32 0.97 -8.53
N SER A 287 17.18 1.87 -8.99
CA SER A 287 18.37 2.26 -8.24
C SER A 287 17.98 3.01 -6.97
N LEU A 288 18.73 2.77 -5.91
CA LEU A 288 18.72 3.62 -4.72
C LEU A 288 19.65 4.82 -4.96
N PRO A 289 19.43 5.96 -4.28
CA PRO A 289 20.32 7.11 -4.39
C PRO A 289 21.77 6.74 -4.08
N ALA A 290 22.70 7.10 -4.96
CA ALA A 290 24.13 6.84 -4.77
C ALA A 290 24.67 7.53 -3.50
N THR A 291 24.22 8.77 -3.28
CA THR A 291 24.45 9.55 -2.06
C THR A 291 23.17 9.55 -1.22
N PRO A 292 22.98 8.59 -0.30
CA PRO A 292 21.83 8.58 0.59
C PRO A 292 21.85 9.82 1.49
N GLN A 293 20.67 10.25 1.91
CA GLN A 293 20.55 11.24 2.97
C GLN A 293 21.23 10.69 4.24
N ARG A 294 21.94 11.52 5.00
CA ARG A 294 22.57 11.08 6.25
C ARG A 294 21.75 11.52 7.45
N VAL A 295 21.64 10.63 8.44
CA VAL A 295 21.18 11.00 9.78
C VAL A 295 22.16 12.00 10.37
N ARG A 296 21.64 13.06 10.98
CA ARG A 296 22.40 14.06 11.73
C ARG A 296 22.31 13.80 13.22
N ASN A 297 23.41 14.09 13.91
CA ASN A 297 23.40 14.14 15.37
C ASN A 297 22.77 15.44 15.85
N VAL A 298 22.31 15.41 17.09
CA VAL A 298 21.78 16.57 17.80
C VAL A 298 22.42 16.63 19.18
N SER A 299 22.69 17.84 19.65
CA SER A 299 23.04 18.08 21.05
C SER A 299 21.76 18.45 21.79
N LEU A 300 21.40 17.61 22.76
CA LEU A 300 20.34 17.86 23.72
C LEU A 300 20.99 18.21 25.05
N GLU A 301 20.65 19.37 25.61
CA GLU A 301 21.13 19.80 26.91
C GLU A 301 19.95 20.07 27.83
N LEU A 302 20.10 19.70 29.10
CA LEU A 302 19.13 19.97 30.15
C LEU A 302 19.88 20.62 31.32
N THR A 303 19.48 21.82 31.71
CA THR A 303 20.16 22.61 32.74
C THR A 303 19.16 23.19 33.74
N THR A 304 19.60 23.34 34.98
CA THR A 304 18.81 24.01 36.03
C THR A 304 19.16 25.49 36.00
N VAL A 305 18.23 26.35 35.60
CA VAL A 305 18.49 27.79 35.37
C VAL A 305 18.18 28.64 36.59
N SER A 306 17.16 28.26 37.34
CA SER A 306 16.83 28.88 38.62
C SER A 306 16.20 27.83 39.54
N HIS A 307 16.28 28.06 40.84
CA HIS A 307 15.64 27.21 41.83
C HIS A 307 15.29 28.00 43.10
N SER A 308 14.30 27.50 43.82
CA SER A 308 13.90 27.88 45.17
C SER A 308 14.05 26.66 46.10
N THR A 309 13.53 26.76 47.32
CA THR A 309 13.44 25.63 48.26
C THR A 309 12.39 24.60 47.83
N THR A 310 11.41 24.99 47.01
CA THR A 310 10.27 24.15 46.60
C THR A 310 10.30 23.77 45.13
N ASP A 311 10.90 24.59 44.26
CA ASP A 311 10.79 24.43 42.82
C ASP A 311 12.12 24.70 42.11
N ALA A 312 12.33 24.06 40.97
CA ALA A 312 13.40 24.37 40.03
C ALA A 312 12.83 24.65 38.64
N THR A 313 13.40 25.65 37.97
CA THR A 313 13.17 25.88 36.55
C THR A 313 14.28 25.22 35.75
N LEU A 314 13.91 24.17 35.03
CA LEU A 314 14.78 23.49 34.08
C LEU A 314 14.66 24.15 32.71
N ARG A 315 15.77 24.27 31.99
CA ARG A 315 15.82 24.65 30.58
C ARG A 315 16.36 23.49 29.76
N VAL A 316 15.62 23.16 28.71
CA VAL A 316 16.05 22.21 27.70
C VAL A 316 16.41 22.97 26.41
N SER A 317 17.51 22.59 25.78
CA SER A 317 17.96 23.11 24.49
C SER A 317 18.30 21.99 23.52
N LEU A 318 17.91 22.14 22.26
CA LEU A 318 18.20 21.20 21.18
C LEU A 318 18.87 21.91 20.00
N THR A 319 20.01 21.39 19.54
CA THR A 319 20.78 21.98 18.42
C THR A 319 21.27 20.91 17.44
N ASP A 320 21.37 21.26 16.16
CA ASP A 320 22.00 20.44 15.11
C ASP A 320 23.53 20.51 15.27
N GLU A 321 24.19 19.39 15.56
CA GLU A 321 25.65 19.38 15.78
C GLU A 321 26.45 19.78 14.53
N ALA A 322 25.92 19.54 13.33
CA ALA A 322 26.63 19.82 12.10
C ALA A 322 26.67 21.33 11.77
N THR A 323 25.68 22.09 12.24
CA THR A 323 25.55 23.52 11.90
C THR A 323 25.50 24.45 13.11
N GLY A 324 25.38 23.90 14.32
CA GLY A 324 25.14 24.67 15.56
C GLY A 324 23.78 25.37 15.61
N ALA A 325 22.84 25.02 14.72
CA ALA A 325 21.57 25.74 14.60
C ALA A 325 20.56 25.22 15.63
N PRO A 326 19.77 26.10 16.27
CA PRO A 326 18.72 25.67 17.20
C PRO A 326 17.62 24.91 16.46
N LEU A 327 17.12 23.83 17.07
CA LEU A 327 16.10 22.97 16.50
C LEU A 327 14.76 23.15 17.21
N SER A 328 13.77 23.61 16.46
CA SER A 328 12.39 23.79 16.92
C SER A 328 11.60 22.49 16.77
N THR A 329 10.68 22.21 17.71
CA THR A 329 9.67 21.14 17.56
C THR A 329 8.26 21.69 17.34
N GLU A 330 8.04 22.98 17.61
CA GLU A 330 6.74 23.64 17.52
C GLU A 330 6.52 24.27 16.14
N ILE A 331 7.47 25.08 15.70
CA ILE A 331 7.32 25.96 14.55
C ILE A 331 7.90 25.30 13.29
N PRO A 332 7.12 25.14 12.21
CA PRO A 332 7.62 24.70 10.90
C PRO A 332 8.65 25.68 10.33
N GLY A 333 9.69 25.17 9.68
CA GLY A 333 10.76 25.99 9.12
C GLY A 333 12.02 25.19 8.80
N PRO A 334 13.11 25.86 8.36
CA PRO A 334 14.35 25.19 7.94
C PRO A 334 15.03 24.41 9.08
N ASN A 335 14.80 24.80 10.33
CA ASN A 335 15.31 24.14 11.53
C ASN A 335 14.24 23.39 12.32
N HIS A 336 13.11 23.08 11.69
CA HIS A 336 12.09 22.25 12.31
C HIS A 336 12.56 20.79 12.33
N SER A 337 12.55 20.18 13.51
CA SER A 337 13.01 18.80 13.70
C SER A 337 11.90 17.76 13.58
N GLY A 338 10.63 18.18 13.68
CA GLY A 338 9.43 17.33 13.63
C GLY A 338 9.28 16.32 14.77
N GLY A 339 10.31 16.15 15.60
CA GLY A 339 10.33 15.19 16.70
C GLY A 339 9.66 15.74 17.96
N THR A 340 9.75 14.96 19.04
CA THR A 340 9.21 15.32 20.36
C THR A 340 10.31 15.27 21.39
N VAL A 341 10.40 16.30 22.22
CA VAL A 341 11.24 16.28 23.42
C VAL A 341 10.37 15.92 24.61
N ILE A 342 10.82 14.98 25.43
CA ILE A 342 10.15 14.55 26.65
C ILE A 342 11.06 14.90 27.82
N VAL A 343 10.58 15.68 28.78
CA VAL A 343 11.30 16.05 30.00
C VAL A 343 10.47 15.58 31.18
N ALA A 344 11.07 14.82 32.10
CA ALA A 344 10.36 14.30 33.29
C ALA A 344 9.07 13.50 32.95
N GLY A 345 9.05 12.81 31.80
CA GLY A 345 7.87 12.06 31.33
C GLY A 345 6.83 12.90 30.56
N THR A 346 6.98 14.23 30.53
CA THR A 346 6.04 15.15 29.87
C THR A 346 6.59 15.63 28.52
N PRO A 347 5.80 15.59 27.42
CA PRO A 347 6.17 16.21 26.16
C PRO A 347 6.33 17.73 26.30
N VAL A 348 7.42 18.28 25.78
CA VAL A 348 7.73 19.71 25.79
C VAL A 348 7.98 20.18 24.36
N SER A 349 7.31 21.27 23.99
CA SER A 349 7.50 21.94 22.71
C SER A 349 8.65 22.95 22.79
N LEU A 350 9.65 22.80 21.92
CA LEU A 350 10.73 23.75 21.76
C LEU A 350 10.34 24.84 20.75
N ASN A 351 10.55 26.09 21.15
CA ASN A 351 10.28 27.27 20.35
C ASN A 351 11.29 27.44 19.17
N ALA A 352 11.20 28.56 18.44
CA ALA A 352 12.10 28.87 17.32
C ALA A 352 13.59 28.94 17.69
N THR A 353 13.92 29.21 18.96
CA THR A 353 15.31 29.21 19.47
C THR A 353 15.73 27.83 19.98
N GLY A 354 14.92 26.80 19.77
CA GLY A 354 15.21 25.42 20.15
C GLY A 354 15.25 25.23 21.66
N GLN A 355 14.51 26.04 22.41
CA GLN A 355 14.50 26.03 23.87
C GLN A 355 13.09 25.91 24.45
N ALA A 356 13.02 25.36 25.65
CA ALA A 356 11.83 25.43 26.50
C ALA A 356 12.24 25.42 27.98
N THR A 357 11.37 25.97 28.82
CA THR A 357 11.54 25.97 30.28
C THR A 357 10.38 25.23 30.95
N LEU A 358 10.70 24.41 31.94
CA LEU A 358 9.74 23.63 32.72
C LEU A 358 10.02 23.86 34.21
N VAL A 359 8.97 24.05 35.01
CA VAL A 359 9.07 24.10 36.47
C VAL A 359 8.81 22.71 37.04
N VAL A 360 9.65 22.28 37.97
CA VAL A 360 9.56 20.99 38.65
C VAL A 360 9.67 21.19 40.16
N SER A 361 8.89 20.44 40.93
CA SER A 361 8.79 20.64 42.40
C SER A 361 9.45 19.53 43.22
N GLU A 362 9.82 18.40 42.61
CA GLU A 362 10.39 17.26 43.32
C GLU A 362 11.92 17.22 43.22
N PRO A 363 12.67 17.20 44.32
CA PRO A 363 14.13 17.04 44.25
C PRO A 363 14.51 15.71 43.59
N GLY A 364 15.45 15.72 42.64
CA GLY A 364 15.85 14.49 41.97
C GLY A 364 16.68 14.65 40.70
N VAL A 365 16.84 13.53 40.01
CA VAL A 365 17.48 13.43 38.69
C VAL A 365 16.40 13.56 37.62
N TYR A 366 16.55 14.53 36.73
CA TYR A 366 15.66 14.77 35.61
C TYR A 366 16.31 14.32 34.31
N ARG A 367 15.54 13.60 33.49
CA ARG A 367 15.95 13.14 32.16
C ARG A 367 15.15 13.86 31.09
N ALA A 368 15.86 14.37 30.08
CA ALA A 368 15.28 14.80 28.81
C ALA A 368 15.63 13.77 27.74
N THR A 369 14.66 13.45 26.90
CA THR A 369 14.82 12.55 25.75
C THR A 369 14.23 13.19 24.52
N TYR A 370 15.05 13.34 23.48
CA TYR A 370 14.60 13.71 22.15
C TYR A 370 14.28 12.47 21.34
N ARG A 371 13.02 12.34 20.91
CA ARG A 371 12.55 11.33 19.97
C ARG A 371 12.39 11.96 18.59
N PRO A 372 13.25 11.62 17.61
CA PRO A 372 13.17 12.22 16.28
C PRO A 372 11.90 11.80 15.56
N ALA A 373 11.44 12.66 14.64
CA ALA A 373 10.38 12.29 13.71
C ALA A 373 10.81 11.12 12.81
N THR A 374 9.83 10.38 12.33
CA THR A 374 10.03 9.44 11.25
C THR A 374 10.54 10.17 10.01
N TRP A 375 11.72 9.77 9.53
CA TRP A 375 12.36 10.43 8.39
C TRP A 375 11.50 10.38 7.12
N ARG A 376 11.62 11.45 6.32
CA ARG A 376 10.97 11.61 5.02
C ARG A 376 11.99 12.09 3.99
N PRO A 377 11.86 11.70 2.70
CA PRO A 377 12.70 12.23 1.65
C PRO A 377 12.62 13.76 1.59
N GLY A 378 13.77 14.43 1.48
CA GLY A 378 13.86 15.89 1.37
C GLY A 378 13.78 16.66 2.71
N GLN A 379 13.54 15.98 3.83
CA GLN A 379 13.58 16.57 5.18
C GLN A 379 14.80 16.05 5.94
N ARG A 380 15.41 16.86 6.80
CA ARG A 380 16.52 16.41 7.65
C ARG A 380 16.06 15.30 8.58
N ALA A 381 16.92 14.30 8.78
CA ALA A 381 16.68 13.20 9.71
C ALA A 381 17.67 13.30 10.86
N TYR A 382 17.18 13.13 12.08
CA TYR A 382 17.97 13.28 13.30
C TYR A 382 18.02 11.98 14.08
N ARG A 383 19.07 11.83 14.89
CA ARG A 383 19.18 10.75 15.89
C ARG A 383 18.46 11.16 17.17
N SER A 384 18.02 10.17 17.94
CA SER A 384 17.63 10.40 19.34
C SER A 384 18.82 10.85 20.18
N ALA A 385 18.56 11.69 21.17
CA ALA A 385 19.52 12.14 22.14
C ALA A 385 18.89 12.16 23.54
N ASP A 386 19.72 12.04 24.56
CA ASP A 386 19.31 12.04 25.96
C ASP A 386 20.21 13.00 26.74
N ALA A 387 19.63 13.67 27.73
CA ALA A 387 20.34 14.56 28.65
C ALA A 387 19.81 14.37 30.07
N THR A 388 20.66 14.61 31.06
CA THR A 388 20.27 14.54 32.48
C THR A 388 20.75 15.76 33.23
N THR A 389 19.92 16.26 34.14
CA THR A 389 20.30 17.25 35.14
C THR A 389 19.85 16.80 36.51
N THR A 390 20.47 17.34 37.54
CA THR A 390 20.08 17.10 38.93
C THR A 390 19.69 18.40 39.59
N TRP A 391 18.64 18.36 40.40
CA TRP A 391 18.30 19.45 41.30
C TRP A 391 17.99 18.90 42.69
N HIS A 392 18.54 19.54 43.71
CA HIS A 392 18.24 19.25 45.10
C HIS A 392 18.24 20.53 45.95
N PRO A 393 17.37 20.68 46.95
CA PRO A 393 17.36 21.85 47.84
C PRO A 393 18.71 22.05 48.55
N LEU A 394 19.39 20.95 48.91
CA LEU A 394 20.70 20.97 49.57
C LEU A 394 21.88 21.35 48.65
N THR A 395 21.69 21.48 47.33
CA THR A 395 22.72 22.09 46.47
C THR A 395 22.72 23.62 46.58
N THR A 396 21.96 24.19 47.53
CA THR A 396 21.82 25.63 47.74
C THR A 396 22.31 26.02 49.14
N PHE A 397 22.89 27.22 49.27
CA PHE A 397 23.33 27.74 50.57
C PHE A 397 22.18 27.82 51.58
N ARG A 398 20.98 28.20 51.14
CA ARG A 398 19.79 28.28 51.99
C ARG A 398 19.26 26.92 52.42
N GLY A 399 19.25 25.93 51.52
CA GLY A 399 18.90 24.56 51.87
C GLY A 399 19.91 23.95 52.85
N LEU A 400 21.19 24.30 52.75
CA LEU A 400 22.20 23.92 53.75
C LEU A 400 21.95 24.60 55.11
N THR A 401 21.57 25.88 55.13
CA THR A 401 21.25 26.58 56.40
C THR A 401 19.96 26.09 57.04
N ASP A 402 18.93 25.79 56.25
CA ASP A 402 17.66 25.26 56.75
C ASP A 402 17.85 23.83 57.29
N ALA A 403 18.58 22.98 56.56
CA ALA A 403 18.94 21.64 57.04
C ALA A 403 19.82 21.70 58.30
N PHE A 404 20.77 22.63 58.37
CA PHE A 404 21.56 22.86 59.58
C PHE A 404 20.67 23.27 60.76
N TRP A 405 19.67 24.13 60.53
CA TRP A 405 18.75 24.57 61.58
C TRP A 405 17.84 23.44 62.06
N GLU A 406 17.25 22.66 61.15
CA GLU A 406 16.45 21.48 61.51
C GLU A 406 17.29 20.44 62.27
N LEU A 407 18.51 20.15 61.79
CA LEU A 407 19.43 19.25 62.48
C LEU A 407 19.78 19.77 63.89
N SER A 408 19.99 21.08 64.02
CA SER A 408 20.27 21.73 65.31
C SER A 408 19.09 21.59 66.28
N GLN A 409 17.86 21.79 65.81
CA GLN A 409 16.66 21.59 66.63
C GLN A 409 16.49 20.12 67.05
N LEU A 410 16.76 19.17 66.16
CA LEU A 410 16.66 17.75 66.45
C LEU A 410 17.73 17.30 67.46
N LEU A 411 18.96 17.82 67.34
CA LEU A 411 20.03 17.60 68.31
C LEU A 411 19.72 18.23 69.67
N LEU A 412 19.10 19.42 69.70
CA LEU A 412 18.63 20.04 70.94
C LEU A 412 17.53 19.21 71.61
N ALA A 413 16.57 18.70 70.85
CA ALA A 413 15.51 17.83 71.36
C ALA A 413 16.08 16.51 71.91
N ALA A 414 16.98 15.85 71.15
CA ALA A 414 17.66 14.63 71.59
C ALA A 414 18.53 14.88 72.84
N GLY A 415 19.24 16.00 72.88
CA GLY A 415 20.00 16.45 74.05
C GLY A 415 19.12 16.70 75.26
N GLY A 416 17.93 17.30 75.07
CA GLY A 416 16.92 17.48 76.11
C GLY A 416 16.41 16.16 76.67
N VAL A 417 16.09 15.18 75.81
CA VAL A 417 15.68 13.83 76.24
C VAL A 417 16.80 13.12 77.00
N LEU A 418 18.04 13.18 76.52
CA LEU A 418 19.20 12.62 77.21
C LEU A 418 19.45 13.30 78.57
N TYR A 419 19.29 14.63 78.64
CA TYR A 419 19.42 15.38 79.89
C TYR A 419 18.32 14.99 80.89
N ALA A 420 17.06 14.91 80.45
CA ALA A 420 15.95 14.48 81.29
C ALA A 420 16.13 13.03 81.78
N ALA A 421 16.55 12.11 80.91
CA ALA A 421 16.89 10.73 81.28
C ALA A 421 18.04 10.67 82.30
N ARG A 422 19.06 11.51 82.15
CA ARG A 422 20.19 11.60 83.09
C ARG A 422 19.77 12.19 84.44
N GLN A 423 18.85 13.16 84.47
CA GLN A 423 18.29 13.70 85.71
C GLN A 423 17.38 12.69 86.42
N LEU A 424 16.55 11.95 85.68
CA LEU A 424 15.77 10.84 86.23
C LEU A 424 16.66 9.72 86.78
N GLY A 425 17.79 9.43 86.12
CA GLY A 425 18.81 8.50 86.63
C GLY A 425 19.48 8.95 87.93
N ARG A 426 19.67 10.27 88.12
CA ARG A 426 20.20 10.85 89.37
C ARG A 426 19.19 10.83 90.52
N LEU A 427 17.89 10.89 90.21
CA LEU A 427 16.81 10.78 91.19
C LEU A 427 16.52 9.31 91.60
N SER A 428 17.02 8.33 90.83
CA SER A 428 16.86 6.90 91.09
C SER A 428 18.11 6.22 91.66
N SER A 429 19.22 6.94 91.84
CA SER A 429 20.35 6.50 92.66
C SER A 429 20.03 6.68 94.15
N PRO A 430 19.95 5.60 94.96
CA PRO A 430 19.79 5.72 96.40
C PRO A 430 21.10 6.23 97.02
N ASN A 431 21.02 7.24 97.88
CA ASN A 431 22.11 7.57 98.78
C ASN A 431 22.30 6.37 99.74
N THR A 432 23.47 5.76 99.71
CA THR A 432 24.07 5.15 100.90
C THR A 432 24.55 6.23 101.85
#